data_AF-A0A0D3A0A7-F1
#
_entry.id   AF-A0A0D3A0A7-F1
#
_cell.length_a   1.000
_cell.length_b   1.000
_cell.length_c   1.000
_cell.angle_alpha   90.00
_cell.angle_beta   90.00
_cell.angle_gamma   90.00
#
_symmetry.space_group_name_H-M   'P 1'
#
loop_
_entity.id
_entity.type
_entity.pdbx_description
1 polymer ?
#
loop_
_entity_poly.entity_id
_entity_poly.type
_entity_poly.pdbx_seq_one_letter_code
_entity_poly.pdbx_strand_id
1 'polypeptide(L)' 'MWSIREKDLAVKERLSKMGLLERLIAKNEPLSEFEEALKQKLITEMLG' A
#
# COMPACT_ATOMS: atom_id res chain seq x y z
N MET A 1 21.08 13.87 -11.17
CA MET A 1 21.05 13.19 -9.84
C MET A 1 19.73 13.38 -9.09
N TRP A 2 19.03 14.53 -9.20
CA TRP A 2 17.74 14.75 -8.52
C TRP A 2 16.59 13.85 -9.02
N SER A 3 16.45 13.68 -10.33
CA SER A 3 15.36 12.88 -10.91
C SER A 3 15.44 11.38 -10.59
N ILE A 4 16.64 10.87 -10.27
CA ILE A 4 16.81 9.48 -9.80
C ILE A 4 16.26 9.37 -8.38
N ARG A 5 16.53 10.36 -7.53
CA ARG A 5 16.08 10.41 -6.13
C ARG A 5 14.56 10.54 -6.01
N GLU A 6 13.92 11.30 -6.90
CA GLU A 6 12.45 11.38 -6.95
C GLU A 6 11.80 10.05 -7.38
N LYS A 7 12.37 9.39 -8.39
CA LYS A 7 11.92 8.05 -8.80
C LYS A 7 12.08 7.03 -7.66
N ASP A 8 13.20 7.08 -6.96
CA ASP A 8 13.47 6.21 -5.81
C ASP A 8 12.46 6.43 -4.67
N LEU A 9 12.07 7.69 -4.44
CA LEU A 9 11.07 8.05 -3.44
C LEU A 9 9.69 7.52 -3.82
N ALA A 10 9.28 7.70 -5.08
CA ALA A 10 8.01 7.18 -5.59
C ALA A 10 7.95 5.64 -5.51
N VAL A 11 9.05 4.95 -5.82
CA VAL A 11 9.14 3.49 -5.69
C VAL A 11 9.05 3.07 -4.23
N LYS A 12 9.72 3.76 -3.30
CA LYS A 12 9.64 3.49 -1.87
C LYS A 12 8.24 3.71 -1.30
N GLU A 13 7.53 4.73 -1.75
CA GLU A 13 6.14 4.96 -1.36
C GLU A 13 5.24 3.82 -1.84
N ARG A 14 5.38 3.39 -3.11
CA ARG A 14 4.63 2.24 -3.64
C ARG A 14 4.94 0.95 -2.88
N LEU A 15 6.21 0.69 -2.58
CA LEU A 15 6.63 -0.48 -1.79
C LEU A 15 6.08 -0.44 -0.37
N SER A 16 6.07 0.73 0.27
CA SER A 16 5.53 0.90 1.62
C SER A 16 4.02 0.65 1.66
N LYS A 17 3.27 1.18 0.67
CA LYS A 17 1.84 0.90 0.50
C LYS A 17 1.59 -0.59 0.25
N MET A 18 2.39 -1.22 -0.62
CA MET A 18 2.28 -2.64 -0.94
C MET A 18 2.53 -3.53 0.29
N GLY A 19 3.57 -3.25 1.07
CA GLY A 19 3.84 -4.00 2.31
C GLY A 19 2.75 -3.82 3.37
N LEU A 20 2.10 -2.66 3.43
CA LEU A 20 0.96 -2.43 4.31
C LEU A 20 -0.27 -3.23 3.84
N LEU A 21 -0.50 -3.29 2.54
CA LEU A 21 -1.53 -4.10 1.90
C LEU A 21 -1.32 -5.59 2.17
N GLU A 22 -0.09 -6.08 2.00
CA GLU A 22 0.29 -7.47 2.30
C GLU A 22 0.05 -7.81 3.77
N ARG A 23 0.38 -6.91 4.70
CA ARG A 23 0.11 -7.13 6.14
C ARG A 23 -1.38 -7.14 6.44
N LEU A 24 -2.18 -6.29 5.79
CA LEU A 24 -3.64 -6.30 5.91
C LEU A 24 -4.26 -7.55 5.28
N ILE A 25 -3.71 -8.07 4.18
CA ILE A 25 -4.14 -9.33 3.58
C ILE A 25 -3.74 -10.53 4.43
N ALA A 26 -2.52 -10.52 4.98
CA ALA A 26 -1.95 -11.61 5.75
C ALA A 26 -2.49 -11.69 7.18
N LYS A 27 -3.15 -10.62 7.67
CA LYS A 27 -3.93 -10.68 8.90
C LYS A 27 -5.03 -11.73 8.73
N ASN A 28 -4.93 -12.79 9.52
CA ASN A 28 -5.90 -13.88 9.57
C ASN A 28 -7.07 -13.58 10.54
N GLU A 29 -7.03 -12.41 11.20
CA GLU A 29 -8.11 -11.88 12.01
C GLU A 29 -9.13 -11.17 11.11
N PRO A 30 -10.43 -11.15 11.48
CA PRO A 30 -11.41 -10.34 10.80
C PRO A 30 -10.96 -8.88 10.85
N LEU A 31 -10.64 -8.34 9.67
CA LEU A 31 -10.35 -6.92 9.52
C LEU A 31 -11.58 -6.15 9.99
N SER A 32 -11.36 -5.11 10.78
CA SER A 32 -12.45 -4.19 11.09
C SER A 32 -12.99 -3.55 9.80
N GLU A 33 -14.23 -3.05 9.80
CA GLU A 33 -14.79 -2.31 8.65
C GLU A 33 -13.83 -1.22 8.14
N PHE A 34 -13.11 -0.57 9.04
CA PHE A 34 -12.10 0.43 8.71
C PHE A 34 -10.90 -0.18 7.98
N GLU A 35 -10.38 -1.32 8.43
CA GLU A 35 -9.26 -2.01 7.79
C GLU A 35 -9.66 -2.62 6.44
N GLU A 36 -10.88 -3.12 6.30
CA GLU A 36 -11.41 -3.57 5.00
C GLU A 36 -11.53 -2.42 4.02
N ALA A 37 -12.14 -1.30 4.45
CA ALA A 37 -12.24 -0.09 3.63
C ALA A 37 -10.86 0.45 3.23
N LEU A 38 -9.90 0.45 4.17
CA LEU A 38 -8.52 0.84 3.90
C LEU A 38 -7.85 -0.09 2.90
N LYS A 39 -8.01 -1.40 3.04
CA LYS A 39 -7.48 -2.41 2.10
C LYS A 39 -8.06 -2.21 0.71
N GLN A 40 -9.38 -2.04 0.57
CA GLN A 40 -10.03 -1.79 -0.72
C GLN A 40 -9.54 -0.49 -1.36
N LYS A 41 -9.40 0.58 -0.56
CA LYS A 41 -8.87 1.87 -1.04
C LYS A 41 -7.41 1.73 -1.50
N LEU A 42 -6.57 1.00 -0.76
CA LEU A 42 -5.18 0.76 -1.11
C LEU A 42 -5.05 -0.07 -2.40
N ILE A 43 -5.88 -1.11 -2.58
CA ILE A 43 -5.94 -1.90 -3.81
C ILE A 43 -6.34 -1.03 -4.99
N THR A 44 -7.38 -0.20 -4.81
CA THR A 44 -7.85 0.74 -5.84
C THR A 44 -6.78 1.77 -6.21
N GLU A 45 -6.06 2.32 -5.24
CA GLU A 45 -4.94 3.25 -5.48
C GLU A 45 -3.76 2.61 -6.21
N MET A 46 -3.57 1.28 -6.08
CA MET A 46 -2.44 0.56 -6.67
C MET A 46 -2.75 -0.01 -8.06
N LEU A 47 -4.01 -0.40 -8.29
CA LEU A 47 -4.51 -0.95 -9.57
C LEU A 47 -5.14 0.10 -10.48
N GLY A 48 -5.44 1.29 -9.96
CA GLY A 48 -5.98 2.44 -10.70
C GLY A 48 -4.92 3.27 -11.42
#